data_AF-A0A927V6R8-F1
#
_entry.id   AF-A0A927V6R8-F1
#
_cell.length_a   1.000
_cell.length_b   1.000
_cell.length_c   1.000
_cell.angle_alpha   90.00
_cell.angle_beta   90.00
_cell.angle_gamma   90.00
#
_symmetry.space_group_name_H-M   'P 1'
#
loop_
_entity.id
_entity.type
_entity.pdbx_description
1 polymer ?
#
loop_
_entity_poly.entity_id
_entity_poly.type
_entity_poly.pdbx_seq_one_letter_code
_entity_poly.pdbx_strand_id
1 'polypeptide(L)'
;MRIKRKIFTLILLGILALTGCREPIAPETSTTDTEATPNPETSTSNTEKINFADNQLYAVAYLGYEESEDLDYYKNKYLDGEVVPIHRFSGGEYYLIIPRFEGMSVCLYKNDLDTMGKTKVYESDSCTPFIIQCNISDIFSDVTVELVYQGEMAEFSPYISLKDGSVVVGDRGLDITKK
;
A
#
# COMPACT_ATOMS: atom_id res chain seq x y z
N MET A 1 -17.52 41.76 26.88
CA MET A 1 -16.35 42.65 26.75
C MET A 1 -15.49 42.14 25.59
N ARG A 2 -15.40 42.95 24.53
CA ARG A 2 -14.49 42.96 23.35
C ARG A 2 -13.90 41.63 22.80
N ILE A 3 -14.61 41.08 21.81
CA ILE A 3 -14.02 40.40 20.65
C ILE A 3 -13.98 41.43 19.52
N LYS A 4 -12.81 41.76 18.94
CA LYS A 4 -12.58 42.15 17.54
C LYS A 4 -11.08 42.26 17.28
N ARG A 5 -10.58 41.63 16.21
CA ARG A 5 -9.57 42.19 15.29
C ARG A 5 -9.54 41.35 14.01
N LYS A 6 -10.36 41.77 13.06
CA LYS A 6 -10.21 41.45 11.63
C LYS A 6 -9.08 42.34 11.10
N ILE A 7 -8.09 41.76 10.42
CA ILE A 7 -7.15 42.51 9.60
C ILE A 7 -7.44 42.10 8.16
N PHE A 8 -7.99 43.06 7.44
CA PHE A 8 -8.34 43.02 6.03
C PHE A 8 -7.53 44.15 5.38
N THR A 9 -7.18 43.97 4.11
CA THR A 9 -6.68 45.01 3.17
C THR A 9 -5.16 45.13 3.06
N LEU A 10 -4.57 44.85 1.89
CA LEU A 10 -4.40 45.87 0.84
C LEU A 10 -3.96 45.23 -0.50
N ILE A 11 -4.71 45.60 -1.54
CA ILE A 11 -4.50 45.35 -2.97
C ILE A 11 -3.31 46.20 -3.44
N LEU A 12 -2.47 45.67 -4.34
CA LEU A 12 -1.72 46.52 -5.28
C LEU A 12 -1.89 46.02 -6.71
N LEU A 13 -2.48 46.91 -7.50
CA LEU A 13 -2.86 46.82 -8.89
C LEU A 13 -1.65 47.25 -9.74
N GLY A 14 -1.25 46.44 -10.72
CA GLY A 14 -0.26 46.79 -11.73
C GLY A 14 -0.79 46.47 -13.12
N ILE A 15 -1.51 47.42 -13.72
CA ILE A 15 -1.92 47.39 -15.13
C ILE A 15 -0.83 48.11 -15.93
N LEU A 16 -0.19 47.44 -16.87
CA LEU A 16 0.40 48.08 -18.04
C LEU A 16 -0.11 47.35 -19.29
N ALA A 17 -0.98 48.02 -20.02
CA ALA A 17 -1.35 47.66 -21.38
C ALA A 17 -0.43 48.42 -22.34
N LEU A 18 0.05 47.77 -23.40
CA LEU A 18 -0.01 48.23 -24.80
C LEU A 18 0.87 47.36 -25.72
N THR A 19 0.40 47.24 -26.96
CA THR A 19 1.02 46.63 -28.16
C THR A 19 0.86 45.10 -28.27
N GLY A 20 0.37 44.51 -29.36
CA GLY A 20 0.05 45.01 -30.69
C GLY A 20 -0.70 43.93 -31.51
N CYS A 21 -1.16 44.34 -32.70
CA CYS A 21 -2.17 43.72 -33.53
C CYS A 21 -1.86 42.31 -34.08
N ARG A 22 -2.94 41.56 -34.31
CA ARG A 22 -3.11 40.29 -35.07
C ARG A 22 -2.98 40.58 -36.58
N GLU A 23 -2.33 39.75 -37.41
CA GLU A 23 -2.82 38.61 -38.25
C GLU A 23 -1.75 38.33 -39.35
N PRO A 24 -1.85 37.35 -40.28
CA PRO A 24 -2.04 35.88 -40.23
C PRO A 24 -0.84 35.11 -40.87
N ILE A 25 -0.70 33.79 -40.64
CA ILE A 25 0.14 32.91 -41.48
C ILE A 25 -0.63 31.62 -41.84
N ALA A 26 -0.52 31.26 -43.12
CA ALA A 26 -1.20 30.24 -43.92
C ALA A 26 -0.87 28.78 -43.50
N PRO A 27 -1.61 27.77 -44.01
CA PRO A 27 -1.42 26.37 -43.63
C PRO A 27 -0.36 25.71 -44.53
N GLU A 28 0.63 25.06 -43.93
CA GLU A 28 1.48 24.09 -44.63
C GLU A 28 1.58 22.79 -43.85
N THR A 29 1.10 21.73 -44.50
CA THR A 29 1.22 20.33 -44.14
C THR A 29 2.67 19.88 -44.34
N SER A 30 3.28 19.25 -43.33
CA SER A 30 4.37 18.28 -43.51
C SER A 30 4.48 17.36 -42.28
N THR A 31 4.28 16.09 -42.57
CA THR A 31 4.34 14.88 -41.73
C THR A 31 5.74 14.62 -41.18
N THR A 32 5.87 14.17 -39.93
CA THR A 32 6.49 12.87 -39.55
C THR A 32 6.41 12.64 -38.05
N ASP A 33 5.95 11.45 -37.72
CA ASP A 33 5.77 10.87 -36.39
C ASP A 33 7.09 10.69 -35.63
N THR A 34 7.05 10.89 -34.31
CA THR A 34 7.60 9.96 -33.31
C THR A 34 7.05 10.43 -31.95
N GLU A 35 5.88 9.92 -31.62
CA GLU A 35 5.34 9.93 -30.27
C GLU A 35 6.23 9.04 -29.40
N ALA A 36 7.07 9.63 -28.56
CA ALA A 36 7.72 8.90 -27.50
C ALA A 36 6.67 8.62 -26.42
N THR A 37 6.01 7.46 -26.53
CA THR A 37 5.25 6.89 -25.41
C THR A 37 6.23 6.66 -24.25
N PRO A 38 6.03 7.25 -23.05
CA PRO A 38 6.71 6.75 -21.88
C PRO A 38 6.12 5.37 -21.60
N ASN A 39 6.89 4.33 -21.91
CA ASN A 39 6.62 2.99 -21.40
C ASN A 39 6.54 3.11 -19.87
N PRO A 40 5.44 2.74 -19.20
CA PRO A 40 5.47 2.63 -17.75
C PRO A 40 6.47 1.51 -17.47
N GLU A 41 7.63 1.87 -16.92
CA GLU A 41 8.60 0.92 -16.42
C GLU A 41 7.85 0.01 -15.46
N THR A 42 7.57 -1.21 -15.93
CA THR A 42 7.11 -2.29 -15.08
C THR A 42 8.29 -2.61 -14.20
N SER A 43 8.37 -1.96 -13.04
CA SER A 43 9.22 -2.38 -11.94
C SER A 43 8.82 -3.80 -11.62
N THR A 44 9.51 -4.76 -12.26
CA THR A 44 9.26 -6.18 -12.12
C THR A 44 9.83 -6.55 -10.77
N SER A 45 9.06 -6.26 -9.72
CA SER A 45 9.40 -6.71 -8.38
C SER A 45 9.67 -8.21 -8.45
N ASN A 46 10.70 -8.69 -7.76
CA ASN A 46 11.07 -10.10 -7.68
C ASN A 46 10.01 -11.00 -6.98
N THR A 47 8.77 -10.52 -6.84
CA THR A 47 7.61 -11.25 -6.30
C THR A 47 7.24 -12.46 -7.16
N GLU A 48 7.58 -12.47 -8.46
CA GLU A 48 7.43 -13.66 -9.32
C GLU A 48 8.24 -14.87 -8.84
N LYS A 49 9.27 -14.67 -8.00
CA LYS A 49 10.04 -15.76 -7.38
C LYS A 49 9.29 -16.47 -6.26
N ILE A 50 8.12 -15.99 -5.86
CA ILE A 50 7.30 -16.60 -4.82
C ILE A 50 6.51 -17.76 -5.45
N ASN A 51 6.73 -18.96 -4.94
CA ASN A 51 6.10 -20.18 -5.44
C ASN A 51 4.67 -20.33 -4.87
N PHE A 52 3.73 -19.56 -5.42
CA PHE A 52 2.31 -19.68 -5.07
C PHE A 52 1.67 -20.96 -5.61
N ALA A 53 0.87 -21.62 -4.78
CA ALA A 53 -0.12 -22.59 -5.24
C ALA A 53 -1.31 -21.86 -5.90
N ASP A 54 -2.06 -22.56 -6.76
CA ASP A 54 -3.14 -21.95 -7.55
C ASP A 54 -4.16 -21.19 -6.70
N ASN A 55 -4.53 -21.70 -5.54
CA ASN A 55 -5.49 -21.08 -4.63
C ASN A 55 -4.91 -19.94 -3.79
N GLN A 56 -3.61 -19.64 -3.83
CA GLN A 56 -3.05 -18.59 -2.98
C GLN A 56 -3.15 -17.21 -3.62
N LEU A 57 -3.51 -16.21 -2.81
CA LEU A 57 -3.72 -14.81 -3.25
C LEU A 57 -2.65 -13.84 -2.72
N TYR A 58 -1.92 -14.24 -1.68
CA TYR A 58 -0.89 -13.41 -1.06
C TYR A 58 0.10 -14.27 -0.29
N ALA A 59 1.28 -13.73 -0.03
CA ALA A 59 2.28 -14.29 0.86
C ALA A 59 2.42 -13.42 2.11
N VAL A 60 2.76 -14.05 3.24
CA VAL A 60 3.01 -13.36 4.50
C VAL A 60 4.32 -13.85 5.10
N ALA A 61 5.11 -12.92 5.63
CA ALA A 61 6.26 -13.23 6.47
C ALA A 61 6.11 -12.56 7.83
N TYR A 62 6.39 -13.30 8.90
CA TYR A 62 6.71 -12.69 10.19
C TYR A 62 8.10 -12.05 10.12
N LEU A 63 8.22 -10.81 10.61
CA LEU A 63 9.46 -10.01 10.56
C LEU A 63 10.13 -9.82 11.93
N GLY A 64 9.41 -10.09 13.02
CA GLY A 64 9.90 -9.89 14.37
C GLY A 64 8.90 -9.20 15.30
N TYR A 65 9.37 -8.99 16.54
CA TYR A 65 8.66 -8.31 17.62
C TYR A 65 9.46 -7.05 18.01
N GLU A 66 8.77 -5.91 18.18
CA GLU A 66 9.33 -4.56 18.40
C GLU A 66 10.19 -4.01 17.26
N GLU A 67 10.96 -4.86 16.61
CA GLU A 67 11.79 -4.57 15.44
C GLU A 67 11.43 -5.47 14.26
N SER A 68 11.79 -5.04 13.04
CA SER A 68 11.57 -5.80 11.80
C SER A 68 12.89 -6.37 11.26
N GLU A 69 13.56 -7.20 12.07
CA GLU A 69 14.94 -7.66 11.85
C GLU A 69 15.14 -8.33 10.49
N ASP A 70 14.16 -9.11 10.04
CA ASP A 70 14.26 -9.85 8.77
C ASP A 70 13.78 -9.05 7.55
N LEU A 71 13.35 -7.79 7.70
CA LEU A 71 12.81 -7.01 6.58
C LEU A 71 13.81 -6.87 5.42
N ASP A 72 15.08 -6.62 5.71
CA ASP A 72 16.11 -6.47 4.68
C ASP A 72 16.30 -7.74 3.85
N TYR A 73 16.13 -8.92 4.46
CA TYR A 73 16.17 -10.18 3.73
C TYR A 73 15.04 -10.24 2.68
N TYR A 74 13.79 -9.96 3.07
CA TYR A 74 12.65 -10.01 2.13
C TYR A 74 12.72 -8.91 1.08
N LYS A 75 13.17 -7.71 1.46
CA LYS A 75 13.38 -6.62 0.51
C LYS A 75 14.33 -7.01 -0.61
N ASN A 76 15.48 -7.58 -0.26
CA ASN A 76 16.47 -8.02 -1.25
C ASN A 76 15.99 -9.22 -2.06
N LYS A 77 15.19 -10.11 -1.45
CA LYS A 77 14.76 -11.35 -2.09
C LYS A 77 13.59 -11.16 -3.05
N TYR A 78 12.61 -10.34 -2.68
CA TYR A 78 11.32 -10.26 -3.37
C TYR A 78 10.92 -8.84 -3.81
N LEU A 79 11.47 -7.78 -3.21
CA LEU A 79 10.96 -6.42 -3.37
C LEU A 79 11.99 -5.44 -3.95
N ASP A 80 13.09 -5.93 -4.52
CA ASP A 80 14.15 -5.13 -5.16
C ASP A 80 14.68 -3.96 -4.32
N GLY A 81 14.69 -4.13 -3.00
CA GLY A 81 15.15 -3.12 -2.05
C GLY A 81 14.18 -1.95 -1.81
N GLU A 82 12.97 -1.99 -2.38
CA GLU A 82 11.97 -0.92 -2.30
C GLU A 82 11.58 -0.56 -0.86
N VAL A 83 11.13 0.68 -0.67
CA VAL A 83 10.57 1.14 0.59
C VAL A 83 9.17 0.58 0.75
N VAL A 84 8.96 -0.20 1.81
CA VAL A 84 7.67 -0.85 2.09
C VAL A 84 6.88 -0.02 3.10
N PRO A 85 5.63 0.38 2.81
CA PRO A 85 4.80 1.14 3.75
C PRO A 85 4.46 0.29 4.98
N ILE A 86 4.39 0.95 6.15
CA ILE A 86 4.05 0.31 7.43
C ILE A 86 2.75 0.91 7.96
N HIS A 87 1.74 0.05 8.15
CA HIS A 87 0.48 0.37 8.79
C HIS A 87 0.51 -0.05 10.26
N ARG A 88 0.48 0.91 11.18
CA ARG A 88 0.60 0.66 12.63
C ARG A 88 -0.78 0.65 13.29
N PHE A 89 -1.14 -0.47 13.89
CA PHE A 89 -2.39 -0.68 14.62
C PHE A 89 -2.17 -0.64 16.13
N SER A 90 -1.09 -1.26 16.59
CA SER A 90 -0.60 -1.22 17.98
C SER A 90 0.89 -1.57 18.01
N GLY A 91 1.48 -1.61 19.20
CA GLY A 91 2.86 -2.10 19.38
C GLY A 91 2.89 -3.61 19.48
N GLY A 92 3.87 -4.24 18.83
CA GLY A 92 4.07 -5.68 18.92
C GLY A 92 4.76 -6.26 17.69
N GLU A 93 4.03 -7.13 17.01
CA GLU A 93 4.53 -7.98 15.94
C GLU A 93 4.47 -7.28 14.58
N TYR A 94 5.41 -7.64 13.71
CA TYR A 94 5.50 -7.14 12.35
C TYR A 94 5.27 -8.27 11.36
N TYR A 95 4.39 -8.03 10.39
CA TYR A 95 4.12 -8.94 9.28
C TYR A 95 4.25 -8.20 7.96
N LEU A 96 5.02 -8.76 7.02
CA LEU A 96 5.06 -8.34 5.62
C LEU A 96 3.99 -9.11 4.85
N ILE A 97 3.16 -8.39 4.08
CA ILE A 97 2.17 -8.95 3.17
C ILE A 97 2.58 -8.60 1.75
N ILE A 98 2.64 -9.61 0.88
CA ILE A 98 2.95 -9.46 -0.54
C ILE A 98 1.73 -9.98 -1.34
N PRO A 99 0.93 -9.08 -1.95
CA PRO A 99 -0.14 -9.48 -2.87
C PRO A 99 0.43 -10.27 -4.06
N ARG A 100 -0.30 -11.29 -4.53
CA ARG A 100 0.16 -12.11 -5.68
C ARG A 100 -0.02 -11.39 -7.01
N PHE A 101 -1.11 -10.67 -7.19
CA PHE A 101 -1.49 -10.08 -8.47
C PHE A 101 -1.42 -8.55 -8.43
N GLU A 102 -1.03 -7.96 -9.55
CA GLU A 102 -1.13 -6.52 -9.74
C GLU A 102 -2.61 -6.09 -9.79
N GLY A 103 -2.92 -4.93 -9.20
CA GLY A 103 -4.29 -4.39 -9.16
C GLY A 103 -5.22 -5.10 -8.17
N MET A 104 -4.69 -5.91 -7.25
CA MET A 104 -5.45 -6.35 -6.08
C MET A 104 -5.84 -5.14 -5.23
N SER A 105 -7.06 -5.12 -4.70
CA SER A 105 -7.44 -4.13 -3.68
C SER A 105 -7.20 -4.69 -2.28
N VAL A 106 -6.98 -3.79 -1.33
CA VAL A 106 -6.82 -4.10 0.09
C VAL A 106 -7.70 -3.20 0.93
N CYS A 107 -8.31 -3.76 1.97
CA CYS A 107 -8.89 -3.02 3.09
C CYS A 107 -8.25 -3.52 4.38
N LEU A 108 -7.86 -2.59 5.25
CA LEU A 108 -7.36 -2.92 6.59
C LEU A 108 -8.35 -2.46 7.64
N TYR A 109 -8.62 -3.32 8.60
CA TYR A 109 -9.58 -3.09 9.66
C TYR A 109 -8.89 -3.16 11.02
N LYS A 110 -9.18 -2.19 11.90
CA LYS A 110 -8.85 -2.26 13.32
C LYS A 110 -9.95 -3.06 14.01
N ASN A 111 -9.58 -4.15 14.66
CA ASN A 111 -10.49 -4.98 15.43
C ASN A 111 -10.63 -4.42 16.85
N ASP A 112 -11.87 -4.38 17.32
CA ASP A 112 -12.22 -4.13 18.72
C ASP A 112 -12.31 -5.48 19.42
N LEU A 113 -11.35 -5.74 20.31
CA LEU A 113 -11.23 -7.01 21.01
C LEU A 113 -12.30 -7.20 22.10
N ASP A 114 -12.96 -6.12 22.53
CA ASP A 114 -14.02 -6.18 23.54
C ASP A 114 -15.38 -6.46 22.89
N THR A 115 -15.66 -5.81 21.76
CA THR A 115 -16.97 -5.90 21.08
C THR A 115 -16.98 -6.92 19.94
N MET A 116 -15.83 -7.42 19.52
CA MET A 116 -15.64 -8.25 18.32
C MET A 116 -16.07 -7.53 17.02
N GLY A 117 -16.22 -6.21 17.08
CA GLY A 117 -16.44 -5.37 15.91
C GLY A 117 -15.14 -5.06 15.17
N LYS A 118 -15.24 -4.58 13.93
CA LYS A 118 -14.09 -4.09 13.17
C LYS A 118 -14.41 -2.78 12.46
N THR A 119 -13.44 -1.87 12.42
CA THR A 119 -13.54 -0.56 11.76
C THR A 119 -12.52 -0.46 10.64
N LYS A 120 -12.95 -0.15 9.41
CA LYS A 120 -12.02 0.06 8.29
C LYS A 120 -11.19 1.32 8.54
N VAL A 121 -9.87 1.21 8.43
CA VAL A 121 -8.92 2.31 8.65
C VAL A 121 -8.06 2.65 7.44
N TYR A 122 -8.01 1.75 6.46
CA TYR A 122 -7.26 1.95 5.22
C TYR A 122 -7.93 1.19 4.07
N GLU A 123 -7.82 1.74 2.87
CA GLU A 123 -8.22 1.10 1.62
C GLU A 123 -7.28 1.52 0.49
N SER A 124 -7.04 0.61 -0.46
CA SER A 124 -6.37 0.91 -1.73
C SER A 124 -6.88 -0.05 -2.81
N ASP A 125 -7.13 0.49 -4.01
CA ASP A 125 -7.53 -0.29 -5.20
C ASP A 125 -6.33 -0.81 -6.01
N SER A 126 -5.11 -0.46 -5.60
CA SER A 126 -3.87 -0.98 -6.17
C SER A 126 -2.90 -1.27 -5.03
N CYS A 127 -3.01 -2.46 -4.48
CA CYS A 127 -2.22 -2.91 -3.34
C CYS A 127 -0.82 -3.27 -3.81
N THR A 128 0.17 -2.58 -3.25
CA THR A 128 1.58 -2.98 -3.29
C THR A 128 1.93 -3.76 -2.02
N PRO A 129 3.11 -4.41 -1.94
CA PRO A 129 3.58 -5.02 -0.70
C PRO A 129 3.59 -4.02 0.46
N PHE A 130 3.17 -4.47 1.65
CA PHE A 130 3.02 -3.61 2.82
C PHE A 130 3.31 -4.38 4.10
N ILE A 131 3.60 -3.63 5.17
CA ILE A 131 3.83 -4.19 6.51
C ILE A 131 2.68 -3.75 7.41
N ILE A 132 2.23 -4.65 8.26
CA ILE A 132 1.38 -4.30 9.40
C ILE A 132 2.16 -4.47 10.70
N GLN A 133 1.98 -3.52 11.63
CA GLN A 133 2.40 -3.67 13.02
C GLN A 133 1.14 -3.82 13.88
N CYS A 134 1.00 -4.96 14.54
CA CYS A 134 -0.16 -5.32 15.34
C CYS A 134 0.25 -5.82 16.73
N ASN A 135 -0.75 -6.17 17.56
CA ASN A 135 -0.48 -6.66 18.91
C ASN A 135 0.26 -7.99 18.85
N ILE A 136 0.93 -8.34 19.94
CA ILE A 136 1.34 -9.73 20.17
C ILE A 136 0.06 -10.56 20.21
N SER A 137 -0.14 -11.39 19.21
CA SER A 137 -1.38 -12.13 19.03
C SER A 137 -1.05 -13.62 18.96
N ASP A 138 -1.63 -14.37 19.88
CA ASP A 138 -1.68 -15.83 19.88
C ASP A 138 -3.01 -16.38 19.34
N ILE A 139 -4.08 -15.57 19.41
CA ILE A 139 -5.44 -15.97 19.02
C ILE A 139 -6.17 -14.84 18.29
N PHE A 140 -6.14 -13.60 18.80
CA PHE A 140 -6.88 -12.47 18.24
C PHE A 140 -5.97 -11.29 17.91
N SER A 141 -5.74 -11.10 16.61
CA SER A 141 -5.04 -9.93 16.09
C SER A 141 -5.98 -8.73 16.11
N ASP A 142 -5.45 -7.57 16.48
CA ASP A 142 -6.15 -6.29 16.45
C ASP A 142 -6.26 -5.71 15.04
N VAL A 143 -5.80 -6.45 14.03
CA VAL A 143 -5.91 -6.14 12.63
C VAL A 143 -6.54 -7.29 11.85
N THR A 144 -7.43 -6.93 10.92
CA THR A 144 -7.90 -7.83 9.85
C THR A 144 -7.51 -7.23 8.51
N VAL A 145 -6.92 -8.06 7.66
CA VAL A 145 -6.55 -7.75 6.29
C VAL A 145 -7.57 -8.40 5.36
N GLU A 146 -8.16 -7.60 4.48
CA GLU A 146 -9.03 -8.07 3.40
C GLU A 146 -8.36 -7.73 2.07
N LEU A 147 -8.22 -8.73 1.20
CA LEU A 147 -7.66 -8.60 -0.15
C LEU A 147 -8.67 -9.10 -1.16
N VAL A 148 -8.86 -8.37 -2.25
CA VAL A 148 -9.81 -8.72 -3.31
C VAL A 148 -9.14 -8.69 -4.69
N TYR A 149 -9.41 -9.71 -5.49
CA TYR A 149 -8.97 -9.80 -6.88
C TYR A 149 -10.02 -10.48 -7.75
N GLN A 150 -10.48 -9.80 -8.80
CA GLN A 150 -11.44 -10.35 -9.78
C GLN A 150 -12.69 -11.02 -9.14
N GLY A 151 -13.18 -10.48 -8.02
CA GLY A 151 -14.33 -11.03 -7.29
C GLY A 151 -14.00 -12.14 -6.28
N GLU A 152 -12.76 -12.62 -6.24
CA GLU A 152 -12.28 -13.45 -5.14
C GLU A 152 -11.83 -12.59 -3.97
N MET A 153 -12.20 -13.00 -2.76
CA MET A 153 -11.86 -12.31 -1.51
C MET A 153 -11.08 -13.27 -0.61
N ALA A 154 -10.05 -12.74 0.05
CA ALA A 154 -9.43 -13.35 1.22
C ALA A 154 -9.45 -12.39 2.39
N GLU A 155 -9.87 -12.88 3.54
CA GLU A 155 -9.86 -12.15 4.80
C GLU A 155 -9.06 -12.96 5.82
N PHE A 156 -8.12 -12.30 6.52
CA PHE A 156 -7.31 -12.96 7.54
C PHE A 156 -6.79 -11.98 8.60
N SER A 157 -6.37 -12.55 9.72
CA SER A 157 -5.69 -11.86 10.82
C SER A 157 -4.45 -12.68 11.17
N PRO A 158 -3.23 -12.17 10.95
CA PRO A 158 -2.03 -12.96 11.19
C PRO A 158 -1.76 -13.10 12.70
N TYR A 159 -1.25 -14.26 13.09
CA TYR A 159 -0.83 -14.54 14.46
C TYR A 159 0.19 -15.69 14.50
N ILE A 160 0.91 -15.81 15.62
CA ILE A 160 1.79 -16.95 15.87
C ILE A 160 1.03 -17.97 16.73
N SER A 161 0.89 -19.19 16.23
CA SER A 161 0.27 -20.30 16.93
C SER A 161 1.11 -20.69 18.16
N LEU A 162 0.55 -20.59 19.36
CA LEU A 162 1.20 -21.09 20.59
C LEU A 162 1.32 -22.63 20.64
N LYS A 163 0.62 -23.34 19.74
CA LYS A 163 0.68 -24.80 19.68
C LYS A 163 2.03 -25.30 19.15
N ASP A 164 2.56 -24.63 18.14
CA ASP A 164 3.71 -25.11 17.36
C ASP A 164 4.63 -24.00 16.84
N GLY A 165 4.36 -22.73 17.17
CA GLY A 165 5.13 -21.58 16.72
C GLY A 165 4.95 -21.24 15.23
N SER A 166 3.98 -21.86 14.55
CA SER A 166 3.71 -21.56 13.15
C SER A 166 3.05 -20.19 12.97
N VAL A 167 3.37 -19.52 11.87
CA VAL A 167 2.68 -18.30 11.47
C VAL A 167 1.39 -18.67 10.75
N VAL A 168 0.26 -18.21 11.27
CA VAL A 168 -1.06 -18.47 10.70
C VAL A 168 -1.46 -17.30 9.82
N VAL A 169 -1.74 -17.59 8.55
CA VAL A 169 -1.89 -16.57 7.49
C VAL A 169 -3.22 -16.67 6.74
N GLY A 170 -4.15 -17.51 7.22
CA GLY A 170 -5.43 -17.78 6.56
C GLY A 170 -5.33 -18.74 5.36
N ASP A 171 -6.48 -19.21 4.86
CA ASP A 171 -6.58 -20.32 3.90
C ASP A 171 -6.04 -20.00 2.48
N ARG A 172 -5.99 -18.71 2.14
CA ARG A 172 -5.54 -18.21 0.83
C ARG A 172 -4.10 -17.64 0.90
N GLY A 173 -3.48 -17.68 2.07
CA GLY A 173 -2.14 -17.14 2.31
C GLY A 173 -1.04 -18.20 2.14
N LEU A 174 0.15 -17.75 1.73
CA LEU A 174 1.39 -18.52 1.78
C LEU A 174 2.27 -17.98 2.90
N ASP A 175 2.62 -18.81 3.88
CA ASP A 175 3.67 -18.47 4.86
C ASP A 175 5.04 -18.61 4.19
N ILE A 176 5.76 -17.49 4.07
CA ILE A 176 7.12 -17.40 3.54
C ILE A 176 8.15 -17.05 4.63
N THR A 177 7.76 -17.16 5.90
CA THR A 177 8.63 -16.84 7.05
C THR A 177 9.91 -17.67 7.00
N LYS A 178 11.03 -16.98 7.13
CA LYS A 178 12.38 -17.55 7.19
C LYS A 178 12.48 -18.45 8.42
N LYS A 179 12.94 -19.68 8.20
CA LYS A 179 13.17 -20.69 9.24
C LYS A 179 14.66 -20.83 9.54
#